data_AF-A0A969KIX2-F1
#
_entry.id   AF-A0A969KIX2-F1
#
_cell.length_a   1.000
_cell.length_b   1.000
_cell.length_c   1.000
_cell.angle_alpha   90.00
_cell.angle_beta   90.00
_cell.angle_gamma   90.00
#
_symmetry.space_group_name_H-M   'P 1'
#
loop_
_entity.id
_entity.type
_entity.pdbx_description
1 polymer ?
#
loop_
_entity_poly.entity_id
_entity_poly.type
_entity_poly.pdbx_seq_one_letter_code
_entity_poly.pdbx_strand_id
1 'polypeptide(L)'
;MKNRLRLHFLVLLWSFTSILGVLISLDPIALVFYRTLLASVAFGSLVKILNIPLAVTPSANLKLLGTGVIISVHWITFFGAARVANISVALAGISTIALFTAFLEPLFKRQRLQWLDLSLGLLAIVGLYLIFQFEF
;
A
#
# COMPACT_ATOMS: atom_id res chain seq x y z
N MET A 1 -16.39 -9.94 -17.26
CA MET A 1 -15.73 -10.97 -16.43
C MET A 1 -14.20 -10.93 -16.47
N LYS A 2 -13.55 -10.78 -17.64
CA LYS A 2 -12.07 -10.70 -17.79
C LYS A 2 -11.35 -9.71 -16.85
N ASN A 3 -11.94 -8.54 -16.57
CA ASN A 3 -11.34 -7.56 -15.65
C ASN A 3 -11.35 -7.98 -14.18
N ARG A 4 -12.37 -8.72 -13.71
CA ARG A 4 -12.42 -9.15 -12.29
C ARG A 4 -11.31 -10.15 -11.98
N LEU A 5 -11.04 -11.08 -12.89
CA LEU A 5 -9.94 -12.05 -12.78
C LEU A 5 -8.57 -11.36 -12.78
N ARG A 6 -8.36 -10.35 -13.64
CA ARG A 6 -7.11 -9.57 -13.67
C ARG A 6 -6.85 -8.84 -12.36
N LEU A 7 -7.89 -8.25 -11.75
CA LEU A 7 -7.77 -7.57 -10.46
C LEU A 7 -7.46 -8.55 -9.33
N HIS A 8 -8.14 -9.71 -9.26
CA HIS A 8 -7.83 -10.72 -8.24
C HIS A 8 -6.42 -11.29 -8.41
N PHE A 9 -5.98 -11.50 -9.65
CA PHE A 9 -4.61 -11.93 -9.94
C PHE A 9 -3.57 -10.87 -9.52
N LEU A 10 -3.84 -9.59 -9.77
CA LEU A 10 -3.00 -8.47 -9.30
C LEU A 10 -2.91 -8.41 -7.77
N VAL A 11 -4.04 -8.56 -7.07
CA VAL A 11 -4.09 -8.58 -5.60
C VAL A 11 -3.28 -9.76 -5.04
N LEU A 12 -3.39 -10.93 -5.66
CA LEU A 12 -2.59 -12.10 -5.30
C LEU A 12 -1.09 -11.85 -5.49
N LEU A 13 -0.71 -11.26 -6.63
CA LEU A 13 0.69 -10.94 -6.94
C LEU A 13 1.27 -9.88 -5.99
N TRP A 14 0.46 -8.87 -5.61
CA TRP A 14 0.83 -7.88 -4.59
C TRP A 14 1.01 -8.49 -3.20
N SER A 15 0.16 -9.45 -2.83
CA SER A 15 0.26 -10.16 -1.54
C SER A 15 1.55 -10.98 -1.47
N PHE A 16 1.88 -11.69 -2.56
CA PHE A 16 3.13 -12.44 -2.68
C PHE A 16 4.37 -11.55 -2.63
N THR A 17 4.30 -10.37 -3.26
CA THR A 17 5.41 -9.39 -3.26
C THR A 17 5.75 -8.91 -1.85
N SER A 18 4.75 -8.77 -0.96
CA SER A 18 4.98 -8.35 0.43
C SER A 18 5.74 -9.41 1.23
N ILE A 19 5.45 -10.69 0.99
CA ILE A 19 6.15 -11.82 1.60
C ILE A 19 7.62 -11.84 1.15
N LEU A 20 7.86 -11.73 -0.17
CA LEU A 20 9.21 -11.67 -0.71
C LEU A 20 10.01 -10.47 -0.20
N GLY A 21 9.35 -9.33 -0.01
CA GLY A 21 9.99 -8.12 0.50
C GLY A 21 10.57 -8.31 1.90
N VAL A 22 9.86 -8.98 2.81
CA VAL A 22 10.36 -9.24 4.18
C VAL A 22 11.37 -10.38 4.21
N LEU A 23 11.31 -11.32 3.25
CA LEU A 23 12.28 -12.42 3.15
C LEU A 23 13.68 -11.93 2.75
N ILE A 24 13.77 -10.77 2.10
CA ILE A 24 15.04 -10.12 1.79
C ILE A 24 15.60 -9.48 3.06
N SER A 25 16.82 -9.88 3.46
CA SER A 25 17.48 -9.40 4.68
C SER A 25 17.93 -7.92 4.66
N LEU A 26 17.53 -7.16 3.64
CA LEU A 26 17.83 -5.72 3.56
C LEU A 26 16.95 -4.94 4.53
N ASP A 27 17.49 -3.82 5.00
CA ASP A 27 16.72 -2.86 5.78
C ASP A 27 15.50 -2.33 4.98
N PRO A 28 14.31 -2.19 5.59
CA PRO A 28 13.09 -1.72 4.91
C PRO A 28 13.28 -0.43 4.10
N ILE A 29 14.11 0.49 4.60
CA ILE A 29 14.42 1.75 3.92
C ILE A 29 15.16 1.46 2.61
N ALA A 30 16.20 0.63 2.67
CA ALA A 30 16.99 0.26 1.49
C ALA A 30 16.14 -0.52 0.48
N LEU A 31 15.26 -1.42 0.95
CA LEU A 31 14.36 -2.17 0.08
C LEU A 31 13.41 -1.27 -0.71
N VAL A 32 12.73 -0.33 -0.03
CA VAL A 32 11.84 0.62 -0.69
C VAL A 32 12.61 1.53 -1.65
N PHE A 33 13.81 1.96 -1.25
CA PHE A 33 14.68 2.77 -2.09
C PHE A 33 15.08 2.04 -3.38
N TYR A 34 15.61 0.81 -3.30
CA TYR A 34 15.97 0.05 -4.50
C TYR A 34 14.78 -0.25 -5.40
N ARG A 35 13.62 -0.60 -4.81
CA ARG A 35 12.40 -0.87 -5.58
C ARG A 35 11.92 0.38 -6.33
N THR A 36 11.89 1.53 -5.67
CA THR A 36 11.46 2.80 -6.27
C THR A 36 12.49 3.33 -7.28
N LEU A 37 13.78 3.13 -7.03
CA LEU A 37 14.85 3.49 -7.96
C LEU A 37 14.79 2.65 -9.25
N LEU A 38 14.65 1.33 -9.15
CA LEU A 38 14.48 0.45 -10.31
C LEU A 38 13.21 0.82 -11.10
N ALA A 39 12.09 1.07 -10.40
CA ALA A 39 10.86 1.51 -11.05
C ALA A 39 11.05 2.87 -11.77
N SER A 40 11.68 3.85 -11.11
CA SER A 40 11.95 5.16 -11.70
C SER A 40 12.84 5.07 -12.94
N VAL A 41 13.88 4.23 -12.91
CA VAL A 41 14.76 4.02 -14.07
C VAL A 41 14.01 3.33 -15.21
N ALA A 42 13.21 2.29 -14.92
CA ALA A 42 12.41 1.59 -15.91
C ALA A 42 11.34 2.48 -16.56
N PHE A 43 10.62 3.27 -15.75
CA PHE A 43 9.66 4.23 -16.28
C PHE A 43 10.33 5.36 -17.06
N GLY A 44 11.47 5.86 -16.56
CA GLY A 44 12.25 6.89 -17.24
C GLY A 44 12.78 6.43 -18.60
N SER A 45 13.30 5.21 -18.69
CA SER A 45 13.75 4.62 -19.96
C SER A 45 12.59 4.35 -20.90
N LEU A 46 11.45 3.86 -20.39
CA LEU A 46 10.24 3.63 -21.19
C LEU A 46 9.71 4.93 -21.81
N VAL A 47 9.65 6.01 -21.01
CA VAL A 47 9.23 7.33 -21.51
C VAL A 47 10.16 7.84 -22.61
N LYS A 48 11.47 7.63 -22.45
CA LYS A 48 12.47 8.00 -23.45
C LYS A 48 12.32 7.19 -24.75
N ILE A 49 12.05 5.88 -24.63
CA ILE A 49 11.82 5.00 -25.79
C ILE A 49 10.51 5.36 -26.51
N LEU A 50 9.46 5.68 -25.76
CA LEU A 50 8.15 6.02 -26.30
C LEU A 50 8.00 7.49 -26.70
N ASN A 51 9.04 8.32 -26.52
CA ASN A 51 9.04 9.77 -26.78
C ASN A 51 7.82 10.50 -26.18
N ILE A 52 7.39 10.10 -24.99
CA ILE A 52 6.22 10.71 -24.35
C ILE A 52 6.65 12.08 -23.78
N PRO A 53 5.97 13.18 -24.13
CA PRO A 53 6.32 14.49 -23.60
C PRO A 53 6.10 14.54 -22.08
N LEU A 54 7.18 14.69 -21.32
CA LEU A 54 7.17 14.90 -19.87
C LEU A 54 6.81 16.35 -19.49
N ALA A 55 5.97 16.99 -20.29
CA ALA A 55 5.54 18.37 -20.05
C ALA A 55 4.51 18.40 -18.92
N VAL A 56 4.98 18.49 -17.69
CA VAL A 56 4.14 18.60 -16.50
C VAL A 56 4.24 20.03 -15.96
N THR A 57 3.10 20.62 -15.58
CA THR A 57 3.07 21.95 -14.97
C THR A 57 3.84 21.93 -13.63
N PRO A 58 4.54 23.02 -13.22
CA PRO A 58 5.30 23.05 -11.97
C PRO A 58 4.44 22.72 -10.73
N SER A 59 3.17 23.13 -10.73
CA SER A 59 2.20 22.80 -9.67
C SER A 59 1.89 21.29 -9.61
N ALA A 60 1.82 20.62 -10.76
CA ALA A 60 1.60 19.18 -10.83
C ALA A 60 2.86 18.39 -10.44
N ASN A 61 4.06 18.90 -10.73
CA ASN A 61 5.31 18.32 -10.20
C ASN A 61 5.37 18.35 -8.67
N LEU A 62 4.93 19.44 -8.04
CA LEU A 62 4.91 19.52 -6.58
C LEU A 62 3.91 18.53 -5.97
N LYS A 63 2.73 18.38 -6.58
CA LYS A 63 1.74 17.35 -6.17
C LYS A 63 2.30 15.94 -6.33
N LEU A 64 2.99 15.67 -7.46
CA LEU A 64 3.61 14.38 -7.72
C LEU A 64 4.69 14.05 -6.69
N LEU A 65 5.56 15.00 -6.36
CA LEU A 65 6.55 14.86 -5.29
C LEU A 65 5.89 14.60 -3.94
N GLY A 66 4.84 15.35 -3.60
CA GLY A 66 4.07 15.13 -2.37
C GLY A 66 3.49 13.72 -2.29
N THR A 67 2.87 13.24 -3.36
CA THR A 67 2.36 11.85 -3.41
C THR A 67 3.48 10.82 -3.31
N GLY A 68 4.64 11.08 -3.93
CA GLY A 68 5.82 10.22 -3.84
C GLY A 68 6.32 10.08 -2.40
N VAL A 69 6.47 11.19 -1.68
CA VAL A 69 6.88 11.19 -0.27
C VAL A 69 5.90 10.41 0.60
N ILE A 70 4.59 10.65 0.45
CA ILE A 70 3.56 9.96 1.22
C ILE A 70 3.63 8.44 0.98
N ILE A 71 3.75 8.03 -0.29
CA ILE A 71 3.85 6.62 -0.66
C ILE A 71 5.14 6.00 -0.12
N SER A 72 6.29 6.69 -0.19
CA SER A 72 7.55 6.21 0.37
C SER A 72 7.47 5.99 1.87
N VAL A 73 6.94 6.96 2.62
CA VAL A 73 6.74 6.84 4.07
C VAL A 73 5.80 5.68 4.40
N HIS A 74 4.70 5.53 3.64
CA HIS A 74 3.78 4.41 3.80
C HIS A 74 4.46 3.05 3.60
N TRP A 75 5.26 2.87 2.54
CA TRP A 75 5.94 1.60 2.32
C TRP A 75 7.03 1.31 3.36
N ILE A 76 7.78 2.33 3.79
CA ILE A 76 8.80 2.16 4.85
C ILE A 76 8.14 1.72 6.16
N THR A 77 7.05 2.39 6.55
CA THR A 77 6.32 2.04 7.78
C THR A 77 5.65 0.68 7.70
N PHE A 78 5.11 0.31 6.53
CA PHE A 78 4.53 -1.01 6.30
C PHE A 78 5.57 -2.14 6.43
N PHE A 79 6.71 -2.04 5.75
CA PHE A 79 7.77 -3.05 5.86
C PHE A 79 8.44 -3.04 7.25
N GLY A 80 8.54 -1.89 7.90
CA GLY A 80 8.99 -1.79 9.29
C GLY A 80 8.06 -2.53 10.25
N ALA A 81 6.74 -2.32 10.16
CA ALA A 81 5.75 -3.02 10.96
C ALA A 81 5.75 -4.54 10.68
N ALA A 82 5.89 -4.93 9.41
CA ALA A 82 5.97 -6.34 9.01
C ALA A 82 7.22 -7.05 9.54
N ARG A 83 8.32 -6.31 9.78
CA ARG A 83 9.55 -6.86 10.38
C ARG A 83 9.46 -6.96 11.91
N VAL A 84 8.74 -6.05 12.57
CA VAL A 84 8.59 -6.03 14.03
C VAL A 84 7.55 -7.04 14.52
N ALA A 85 6.35 -7.05 13.91
CA ALA A 85 5.27 -7.94 14.33
C ALA A 85 5.35 -9.27 13.59
N ASN A 86 5.20 -9.23 12.26
CA ASN A 86 5.32 -10.28 11.25
C ASN A 86 4.48 -9.86 10.02
N ILE A 87 4.59 -10.59 8.91
CA ILE A 87 3.87 -10.29 7.67
C ILE A 87 2.35 -10.47 7.81
N SER A 88 1.91 -11.49 8.54
CA SER A 88 0.47 -11.83 8.73
C SER A 88 -0.28 -10.73 9.48
N VAL A 89 0.30 -10.24 10.59
CA VAL A 89 -0.21 -9.12 11.39
C VAL A 89 -0.17 -7.82 10.61
N ALA A 90 0.90 -7.54 9.85
CA ALA A 90 0.95 -6.35 9.01
C ALA A 90 -0.13 -6.35 7.91
N LEU A 91 -0.39 -7.51 7.28
CA LEU A 91 -1.47 -7.68 6.30
C LEU A 91 -2.87 -7.61 6.94
N ALA A 92 -3.04 -8.17 8.14
CA ALA A 92 -4.26 -7.99 8.92
C ALA A 92 -4.49 -6.52 9.27
N GLY A 93 -3.43 -5.78 9.63
CA GLY A 93 -3.45 -4.34 9.84
C GLY A 93 -3.90 -3.56 8.61
N ILE A 94 -3.47 -3.94 7.40
CA ILE A 94 -3.97 -3.34 6.15
C ILE A 94 -5.50 -3.48 6.02
N SER A 95 -6.09 -4.57 6.55
CA SER A 95 -7.55 -4.77 6.50
C SER A 95 -8.30 -3.73 7.36
N THR A 96 -7.64 -3.17 8.37
CA THR A 96 -8.21 -2.06 9.17
C THR A 96 -8.24 -0.73 8.42
N ILE A 97 -7.57 -0.61 7.26
CA ILE A 97 -7.67 0.60 6.42
C ILE A 97 -9.12 0.86 6.04
N ALA A 98 -9.93 -0.19 5.77
CA ALA A 98 -11.35 -0.05 5.49
C ALA A 98 -12.12 0.61 6.64
N LEU A 99 -11.74 0.29 7.89
CA LEU A 99 -12.28 0.93 9.08
C LEU A 99 -11.88 2.40 9.15
N PHE A 100 -10.58 2.71 8.97
CA PHE A 100 -10.10 4.09 8.96
C PHE A 100 -10.76 4.91 7.85
N THR A 101 -10.91 4.36 6.65
CA THR A 101 -11.61 5.04 5.54
C THR A 101 -13.08 5.23 5.84
N ALA A 102 -13.76 4.26 6.47
CA ALA A 102 -15.16 4.42 6.87
C ALA A 102 -15.38 5.60 7.84
N PHE A 103 -14.37 5.96 8.65
CA PHE A 103 -14.40 7.15 9.51
C PHE A 103 -13.90 8.43 8.83
N LEU A 104 -12.82 8.36 8.04
CA LEU A 104 -12.24 9.52 7.37
C LEU A 104 -13.08 10.00 6.19
N GLU A 105 -13.69 9.10 5.42
CA GLU A 105 -14.45 9.45 4.22
C GLU A 105 -15.69 10.34 4.52
N PRO A 106 -16.49 10.07 5.58
CA PRO A 106 -17.50 11.00 6.06
C PRO A 106 -16.93 12.38 6.44
N LEU A 107 -15.74 12.43 7.04
CA LEU A 107 -15.11 13.67 7.49
C LEU A 107 -14.66 14.54 6.30
N PHE A 108 -14.05 13.93 5.29
CA PHE A 108 -13.54 14.64 4.11
C PHE A 108 -14.60 14.91 3.03
N LYS A 109 -15.49 13.94 2.78
CA LYS A 109 -16.50 14.05 1.71
C LYS A 109 -17.89 14.47 2.19
N ARG A 110 -18.10 14.66 3.51
CA ARG A 110 -19.42 14.94 4.11
C ARG A 110 -20.50 13.93 3.67
N GLN A 111 -20.12 12.66 3.53
CA GLN A 111 -21.03 11.57 3.15
C GLN A 111 -21.50 10.80 4.39
N ARG A 112 -22.56 10.01 4.23
CA ARG A 112 -23.10 9.18 5.31
C ARG A 112 -22.18 7.99 5.58
N LEU A 113 -22.01 7.64 6.85
CA LEU A 113 -21.32 6.44 7.29
C LEU A 113 -21.94 5.19 6.63
N GLN A 114 -21.10 4.42 5.92
CA GLN A 114 -21.50 3.14 5.36
C GLN A 114 -21.32 2.06 6.43
N TRP A 115 -22.45 1.57 6.96
CA TRP A 115 -22.47 0.55 8.03
C TRP A 115 -21.76 -0.75 7.66
N LEU A 116 -21.77 -1.11 6.38
CA LEU A 116 -21.05 -2.27 5.84
C LEU A 116 -19.55 -2.16 6.09
N ASP A 117 -18.94 -1.03 5.75
CA ASP A 117 -17.49 -0.83 5.92
C ASP A 117 -17.10 -0.80 7.39
N LEU A 118 -17.96 -0.24 8.25
CA LEU A 118 -17.77 -0.28 9.70
C LEU A 118 -17.80 -1.71 10.25
N SER A 119 -18.76 -2.54 9.82
CA SER A 119 -18.88 -3.93 10.24
C SER A 119 -17.71 -4.80 9.77
N LEU A 120 -17.23 -4.60 8.54
CA LEU A 120 -16.05 -5.27 8.00
C LEU A 120 -14.78 -4.83 8.74
N GLY A 121 -14.68 -3.54 9.10
CA GLY A 121 -13.59 -3.03 9.91
C GLY A 121 -13.54 -3.60 11.33
N LEU A 122 -14.70 -3.74 12.00
CA LEU A 122 -14.82 -4.42 13.29
C LEU A 122 -14.38 -5.88 13.21
N LEU A 123 -14.79 -6.60 12.16
CA LEU A 123 -14.36 -7.98 11.92
C LEU A 123 -12.83 -8.07 11.74
N ALA A 124 -12.23 -7.10 11.05
CA ALA A 124 -10.77 -7.04 10.90
C ALA A 124 -10.05 -6.85 12.25
N ILE A 125 -10.59 -6.04 13.18
CA ILE A 125 -10.03 -5.90 14.54
C ILE A 125 -10.08 -7.23 15.29
N VAL A 126 -11.19 -7.96 15.20
CA VAL A 126 -11.32 -9.29 15.83
C VAL A 126 -10.29 -10.27 15.26
N GLY A 127 -10.12 -10.28 13.93
CA GLY A 127 -9.09 -11.08 13.27
C GLY A 127 -7.68 -10.72 13.75
N LEU A 128 -7.38 -9.43 13.88
CA LEU A 128 -6.10 -8.95 14.40
C LEU A 128 -5.85 -9.40 15.85
N TYR A 129 -6.87 -9.30 16.71
CA TYR A 129 -6.80 -9.74 18.11
C TYR A 129 -6.48 -11.23 18.22
N LEU A 130 -7.12 -12.07 17.41
CA LEU A 130 -6.84 -13.51 17.37
C LEU A 130 -5.39 -13.78 16.95
N ILE A 131 -4.91 -13.15 15.88
CA ILE A 131 -3.54 -13.35 15.40
C ILE A 131 -2.52 -12.95 16.47
N PHE A 132 -2.70 -11.79 17.12
CA PHE A 132 -1.82 -11.35 18.21
C PHE A 132 -1.77 -12.32 19.39
N GLN A 133 -2.88 -13.00 19.70
CA GLN A 133 -2.93 -14.00 20.77
C GLN A 133 -2.14 -15.28 20.43
N PHE A 134 -1.97 -15.61 19.15
CA PHE A 134 -1.24 -16.81 18.72
C PHE A 134 0.27 -16.58 18.54
N GLU A 135 0.71 -15.31 18.49
CA GLU A 135 2.10 -14.93 18.18
C GLU A 135 2.92 -14.53 19.42
N PHE A 136 2.28 -14.46 20.59
CA PHE A 136 2.88 -14.31 21.92
C PHE A 136 2.52 -15.50 22.81
#